data_AF-A0A171A0E0-F1
#
_entry.id   AF-A0A171A0E0-F1
#
_cell.length_a   1.000
_cell.length_b   1.000
_cell.length_c   1.000
_cell.angle_alpha   90.00
_cell.angle_beta   90.00
_cell.angle_gamma   90.00
#
_symmetry.space_group_name_H-M   'P 1'
#
loop_
_entity.id
_entity.type
_entity.pdbx_description
1 polymer ?
#
loop_
_entity_poly.entity_id
_entity_poly.type
_entity_poly.pdbx_seq_one_letter_code
_entity_poly.pdbx_strand_id
1 'polypeptide(L)' 'MKTKTIFMMMAIAGVVATASCSKSAQKSEAVKESAPTAKVIYTCPMDTDVVSDHPGKCPKCGMDLVKK' A
#
# COMPACT_ATOMS: atom_id res chain seq x y z
N MET A 1 -3.25 23.14 44.77
CA MET A 1 -2.35 24.29 45.06
C MET A 1 -0.86 24.01 44.81
N LYS A 2 -0.46 22.87 44.21
CA LYS A 2 0.94 22.60 43.82
C LYS A 2 1.17 22.58 42.29
N THR A 3 0.14 22.89 41.50
CA THR A 3 0.16 22.90 40.03
C THR A 3 0.32 24.30 39.42
N LYS A 4 0.41 25.35 40.25
CA LYS A 4 0.54 26.75 39.78
C LYS A 4 2.00 27.21 39.56
N THR A 5 2.99 26.48 40.10
CA THR A 5 4.41 26.88 40.00
C THR A 5 5.08 26.40 38.71
N ILE A 6 4.49 25.42 38.01
CA ILE A 6 5.03 24.87 36.75
C ILE A 6 4.70 25.79 35.55
N PHE A 7 3.67 26.62 35.66
CA PHE A 7 3.22 27.52 34.59
C PHE A 7 4.01 28.84 34.49
N MET A 8 4.99 29.08 35.37
CA MET A 8 5.66 30.38 35.50
C MET A 8 7.15 30.39 35.08
N MET A 9 7.67 29.37 34.40
CA MET A 9 9.11 29.26 34.08
C MET A 9 9.46 28.87 32.62
N MET A 10 8.55 28.95 31.64
CA MET A 10 8.93 28.81 30.23
C MET A 10 8.33 29.88 29.31
N ALA A 11 8.24 31.10 29.85
CA ALA A 11 8.34 32.31 29.04
C ALA A 11 9.84 32.64 28.86
N ILE A 12 10.56 31.80 28.11
CA ILE A 12 11.85 32.20 27.53
C ILE A 12 11.59 32.36 26.05
N ALA A 13 11.57 33.63 25.67
CA ALA A 13 11.34 34.10 24.34
C ALA A 13 12.38 33.58 23.35
N GLY A 14 11.89 33.31 22.14
CA GLY A 14 12.62 33.67 20.93
C GLY A 14 13.34 32.54 20.22
N VAL A 15 13.42 32.75 18.90
CA VAL A 15 14.28 32.10 17.91
C VAL A 15 13.58 31.06 17.03
N VAL A 16 13.03 31.62 15.94
CA VAL A 16 13.20 31.19 14.54
C VAL A 16 12.03 30.45 13.90
N ALA A 17 11.15 31.27 13.32
CA ALA A 17 10.48 30.95 12.07
C ALA A 17 11.52 30.95 10.92
N THR A 18 11.86 29.78 10.40
CA THR A 18 12.35 29.65 9.02
C THR A 18 11.23 29.12 8.14
N ALA A 19 10.89 29.93 7.15
CA ALA A 19 9.99 29.63 6.06
C ALA A 19 10.45 28.42 5.21
N SER A 20 9.47 27.84 4.52
CA SER A 20 9.61 27.06 3.28
C SER A 20 9.92 25.56 3.40
N CYS A 21 8.90 24.72 3.19
CA CYS A 21 8.79 24.00 1.92
C CYS A 21 7.38 23.41 1.75
N SER A 22 6.73 23.79 0.66
CA SER A 22 5.51 23.17 0.14
C SER A 22 5.87 21.87 -0.59
N LYS A 23 5.49 20.68 -0.12
CA LYS A 23 5.17 19.53 -1.00
C LYS A 23 4.59 18.33 -0.24
N SER A 24 3.56 17.74 -0.84
CA SER A 24 3.13 16.33 -0.73
C SER A 24 2.20 16.04 0.44
N ALA A 25 0.86 15.97 0.28
CA ALA A 25 0.19 14.85 -0.39
C ALA A 25 0.90 13.52 -0.12
N GLN A 26 0.74 13.00 1.11
CA GLN A 26 1.15 11.64 1.44
C GLN A 26 0.17 10.65 0.78
N LYS A 27 0.36 10.49 -0.52
CA LYS A 27 -0.09 9.37 -1.33
C LYS A 27 0.78 8.18 -0.92
N SER A 28 0.37 7.43 0.12
CA SER A 28 0.97 6.13 0.41
C SER A 28 0.32 5.08 -0.47
N GLU A 29 0.96 4.89 -1.62
CA GLU A 29 0.84 3.71 -2.45
C GLU A 29 1.37 2.53 -1.65
N ALA A 30 0.48 1.59 -1.35
CA ALA A 30 0.85 0.23 -0.97
C ALA A 30 1.36 -0.48 -2.23
N VAL A 31 2.57 -0.14 -2.67
CA VAL A 31 3.31 -1.01 -3.59
C VAL A 31 3.81 -2.18 -2.75
N LYS A 32 3.03 -3.27 -2.75
CA LYS A 32 3.53 -4.60 -2.41
C LYS A 32 4.58 -4.97 -3.46
N GLU A 33 5.82 -4.58 -3.20
CA GLU A 33 6.98 -5.16 -3.86
C GLU A 33 7.20 -6.56 -3.27
N SER A 34 6.48 -7.54 -3.81
CA SER A 34 6.82 -8.95 -3.61
C SER A 34 7.84 -9.35 -4.65
N ALA A 35 8.98 -9.84 -4.15
CA ALA A 35 10.04 -10.56 -4.83
C ALA A 35 9.56 -11.44 -6.00
N PRO A 36 10.42 -11.79 -6.97
CA PRO A 36 10.07 -12.65 -8.10
C PRO A 36 9.85 -14.10 -7.63
N THR A 37 8.73 -14.35 -6.95
CA THR A 37 8.17 -15.70 -6.83
C THR A 37 7.61 -16.05 -8.20
N ALA A 38 8.13 -17.11 -8.81
CA ALA A 38 7.62 -17.64 -10.07
C ALA A 38 6.09 -17.74 -9.99
N LYS A 39 5.39 -16.85 -10.71
CA LYS A 39 3.93 -16.80 -10.68
C LYS A 39 3.42 -18.00 -11.47
N VAL A 40 2.74 -18.91 -10.78
CA VAL A 40 2.04 -20.01 -11.45
C VAL A 40 0.85 -19.41 -12.18
N ILE A 41 0.82 -19.60 -13.50
CA ILE A 41 -0.25 -19.12 -14.36
C ILE A 41 -1.20 -20.26 -14.67
N TYR A 42 -2.49 -19.98 -14.69
CA TYR A 42 -3.55 -20.91 -15.03
C TYR A 42 -4.23 -20.45 -16.32
N THR A 43 -4.62 -21.40 -17.18
CA THR A 43 -5.28 -21.14 -18.46
C THR A 43 -6.48 -22.06 -18.65
N CYS A 44 -7.48 -21.64 -19.43
CA CYS A 44 -8.61 -22.52 -19.75
C CYS A 44 -8.20 -23.55 -20.83
N PRO A 45 -8.45 -24.86 -20.65
CA PRO A 45 -8.06 -25.89 -21.62
C PRO A 45 -8.79 -25.79 -22.96
N MET A 46 -9.90 -25.05 -23.02
CA MET A 46 -10.69 -24.81 -24.23
C MET A 46 -10.44 -23.43 -24.85
N ASP A 47 -9.84 -22.50 -24.10
CA ASP A 47 -9.65 -21.10 -24.52
C ASP A 47 -8.37 -20.52 -23.89
N THR A 48 -7.31 -20.43 -24.69
CA THR A 48 -6.00 -19.95 -24.24
C THR A 48 -5.96 -18.47 -23.88
N ASP A 49 -6.98 -17.70 -24.25
CA ASP A 49 -7.06 -16.26 -23.95
C ASP A 49 -7.56 -16.03 -22.51
N VAL A 50 -8.15 -17.04 -21.88
CA VAL A 50 -8.51 -16.99 -20.47
C VAL A 50 -7.31 -17.39 -19.63
N VAL A 51 -6.71 -16.39 -18.99
CA VAL A 51 -5.53 -16.52 -18.13
C VAL A 51 -5.84 -15.98 -16.73
N SER A 52 -5.38 -16.69 -15.70
CA SER A 52 -5.55 -16.33 -14.28
C SER A 52 -4.26 -16.60 -13.51
N ASP A 53 -3.97 -15.77 -12.50
CA ASP A 53 -2.89 -16.01 -11.54
C ASP A 53 -3.32 -16.89 -10.35
N HIS A 54 -4.58 -17.33 -10.34
CA HIS A 54 -5.18 -18.17 -9.31
C HIS A 54 -5.91 -19.39 -9.89
N PRO A 55 -5.95 -20.53 -9.17
CA PRO A 55 -6.77 -21.67 -9.55
C PRO A 55 -8.26 -21.31 -9.45
N GLY A 56 -9.09 -21.93 -10.30
CA GLY A 56 -10.53 -21.69 -10.29
C GLY A 56 -11.24 -22.24 -11.52
N LYS A 57 -12.47 -21.80 -11.74
CA LYS A 57 -13.26 -22.13 -12.94
C LYS A 57 -13.18 -21.02 -13.97
N CYS A 58 -13.17 -21.39 -15.25
CA CYS A 58 -13.26 -20.48 -16.37
C CYS A 58 -14.64 -19.80 -16.40
N PRO A 59 -14.73 -18.46 -16.43
CA PRO A 59 -16.00 -17.73 -16.44
C PRO A 59 -16.79 -17.89 -17.74
N LYS A 60 -16.15 -18.37 -18.82
CA LYS A 60 -16.80 -18.56 -20.12
C LYS A 60 -17.47 -19.93 -20.24
N CYS A 61 -16.80 -21.00 -19.78
CA CYS A 61 -17.26 -22.38 -19.99
C CYS A 61 -17.48 -23.19 -18.70
N GLY A 62 -17.10 -22.66 -17.53
CA GLY A 62 -17.28 -23.32 -16.23
C GLY A 62 -16.30 -24.45 -15.92
N MET A 63 -15.40 -24.80 -16.83
CA MET A 63 -14.37 -25.83 -16.59
C MET A 63 -13.26 -25.33 -15.67
N ASP A 64 -12.52 -26.23 -15.04
CA ASP A 64 -11.32 -25.89 -14.27
C ASP A 64 -10.23 -25.27 -15.13
N LEU A 65 -9.61 -24.20 -14.61
CA LEU A 65 -8.39 -23.65 -15.17
C LEU A 65 -7.22 -24.58 -14.85
N VAL A 66 -6.41 -24.89 -15.85
CA VAL A 66 -5.25 -25.77 -15.75
C VAL A 66 -3.98 -24.94 -15.61
N LYS A 67 -3.00 -25.41 -14.84
CA LYS A 67 -1.69 -24.74 -14.77
C LYS A 67 -1.03 -24.77 -16.15
N LYS A 68 -0.56 -23.61 -16.59
CA LYS A 68 0.20 -23.45 -17.83
C LYS A 68 1.62 -23.98 -17.68
#